data_AF-A0A1Y3EQU4-F1
#
_entry.id   AF-A0A1Y3EQU4-F1
#
_cell.length_a   1.000
_cell.length_b   1.000
_cell.length_c   1.000
_cell.angle_alpha   90.00
_cell.angle_beta   90.00
_cell.angle_gamma   90.00
#
_symmetry.space_group_name_H-M   'P 1'
#
loop_
_entity.id
_entity.type
_entity.pdbx_description
1 polymer ?
#
loop_
_entity_poly.entity_id
_entity_poly.type
_entity_poly.pdbx_seq_one_letter_code
_entity_poly.pdbx_strand_id
1 'polypeptide(L)'
;MNSRDLIGGTNTTHFLPILKLFDTLLLVGVLSDTDIHRFFRLLNPKSFQETLDSPQNVKGLVDLDLDEMVQLELCHIMNHLCDLQLQGRVESLINFAETFDQLRRYLEIKQTDMPSAEAARKTKEFRCPPKEQMLKLLDFKADRDEQTDEEGELEVSAMSEFLQRVLREFHCNMVKFIGNSDKNDDNYSANVE
;
A
#
# COMPACT_ATOMS: atom_id res chain seq x y z
N MET A 1 -18.22 36.43 0.59
CA MET A 1 -19.54 36.43 1.24
C MET A 1 -19.42 35.71 2.57
N ASN A 2 -19.17 36.42 3.68
CA ASN A 2 -19.44 35.87 5.01
C ASN A 2 -20.92 36.12 5.28
N SER A 3 -21.78 35.24 4.76
CA SER A 3 -23.19 35.28 5.10
C SER A 3 -23.29 35.10 6.61
N ARG A 4 -23.93 36.06 7.28
CA ARG A 4 -23.94 36.20 8.74
C ARG A 4 -24.65 35.06 9.47
N ASP A 5 -25.38 34.20 8.76
CA ASP A 5 -26.20 33.17 9.37
C ASP A 5 -25.87 31.80 8.78
N LEU A 6 -25.18 30.99 9.57
CA LEU A 6 -25.18 29.54 9.39
C LEU A 6 -26.58 29.02 9.71
N ILE A 7 -27.05 28.01 8.99
CA ILE A 7 -28.35 27.37 9.30
C ILE A 7 -28.22 26.78 10.71
N GLY A 8 -29.06 27.25 11.65
CA GLY A 8 -29.01 26.84 13.06
C GLY A 8 -28.22 27.80 13.98
N GLY A 9 -27.61 28.85 13.43
CA GLY A 9 -26.98 29.94 14.20
C GLY A 9 -25.58 29.63 14.74
N THR A 10 -25.14 28.36 14.73
CA THR A 10 -23.79 27.96 15.16
C THR A 10 -23.12 27.03 14.15
N ASN A 11 -21.80 26.93 14.23
CA ASN A 11 -21.03 26.01 13.39
C ASN A 11 -21.42 24.55 13.70
N THR A 12 -21.54 24.21 14.99
CA THR A 12 -22.01 22.89 15.42
C THR A 12 -23.35 22.49 14.80
N THR A 13 -24.37 23.34 14.87
CA THR A 13 -25.72 22.99 14.37
C THR A 13 -25.76 22.88 12.85
N HIS A 14 -24.90 23.62 12.15
CA HIS A 14 -24.85 23.61 10.69
C HIS A 14 -24.11 22.38 10.13
N PHE A 15 -22.90 22.11 10.63
CA PHE A 15 -21.99 21.14 10.02
C PHE A 15 -22.09 19.74 10.64
N LEU A 16 -22.29 19.65 11.96
CA LEU A 16 -22.20 18.37 12.67
C LEU A 16 -23.19 17.30 12.15
N PRO A 17 -24.47 17.61 11.85
CA PRO A 17 -25.38 16.60 11.30
C PRO A 17 -24.94 16.09 9.92
N ILE A 18 -24.36 16.97 9.10
CA ILE A 18 -23.90 16.64 7.74
C ILE A 18 -22.64 15.76 7.82
N LEU A 19 -21.69 16.12 8.70
CA LEU A 19 -20.48 15.34 8.91
C LEU A 19 -20.80 13.95 9.48
N LYS A 20 -21.71 13.84 10.45
CA LYS A 20 -22.16 12.55 10.98
C LYS A 20 -22.84 11.68 9.93
N LEU A 21 -23.63 12.29 9.06
CA LEU A 21 -24.23 11.58 7.93
C LEU A 21 -23.15 11.09 6.97
N PHE A 22 -22.19 11.93 6.62
CA PHE A 22 -21.05 11.54 5.78
C PHE A 22 -20.28 10.38 6.41
N ASP A 23 -19.95 10.46 7.69
CA ASP A 23 -19.24 9.40 8.43
C ASP A 23 -20.01 8.08 8.43
N THR A 24 -21.33 8.16 8.64
CA THR A 24 -22.21 6.98 8.56
C THR A 24 -22.19 6.37 7.15
N LEU A 25 -22.27 7.18 6.09
CA LEU A 25 -22.22 6.70 4.71
C LEU A 25 -20.85 6.12 4.34
N LEU A 26 -19.78 6.68 4.91
CA LEU A 26 -18.41 6.18 4.77
C LEU A 26 -18.30 4.78 5.38
N LEU A 27 -18.75 4.60 6.63
CA LEU A 27 -18.71 3.32 7.34
C LEU A 27 -19.56 2.24 6.68
N VAL A 28 -20.69 2.61 6.07
CA VAL A 28 -21.53 1.66 5.32
C VAL A 28 -20.93 1.31 3.95
N GLY A 29 -19.90 2.04 3.49
CA GLY A 29 -19.21 1.76 2.23
C GLY A 29 -20.01 2.19 0.99
N VAL A 30 -20.87 3.22 1.12
CA VAL A 30 -21.69 3.72 -0.01
C VAL A 30 -20.93 4.77 -0.83
N LEU A 31 -19.95 5.43 -0.23
CA LEU A 31 -19.19 6.51 -0.86
C LEU A 31 -18.16 5.96 -1.85
N SER A 32 -18.07 6.60 -3.02
CA SER A 32 -17.05 6.29 -4.02
C SER A 32 -15.76 7.10 -3.80
N ASP A 33 -14.67 6.73 -4.47
CA ASP A 33 -13.42 7.50 -4.49
C ASP A 33 -13.63 8.95 -4.94
N THR A 34 -14.57 9.17 -5.86
CA THR A 34 -14.92 10.52 -6.33
C THR A 34 -15.55 11.35 -5.20
N ASP A 35 -16.39 10.73 -4.37
CA ASP A 35 -17.04 11.39 -3.24
C ASP A 35 -16.04 11.70 -2.12
N ILE A 36 -15.14 10.76 -1.83
CA ILE A 36 -14.03 10.96 -0.88
C ILE A 36 -13.11 12.08 -1.37
N HIS A 37 -12.77 12.11 -2.67
CA HIS A 37 -11.96 13.18 -3.25
C HIS A 37 -12.66 14.54 -3.18
N ARG A 38 -13.97 14.60 -3.44
CA ARG A 38 -14.79 15.82 -3.24
C ARG A 38 -14.80 16.27 -1.79
N PHE A 39 -14.89 15.35 -0.84
CA PHE A 39 -14.82 15.67 0.58
C PHE A 39 -13.47 16.30 0.95
N PHE A 40 -12.35 15.73 0.51
CA PHE A 40 -11.04 16.32 0.73
C PHE A 40 -10.88 17.71 0.10
N ARG A 41 -11.49 17.95 -1.06
CA ARG A 41 -11.57 19.30 -1.66
C ARG A 41 -12.35 20.30 -0.83
N LEU A 42 -13.44 19.88 -0.19
CA LEU A 42 -14.20 20.72 0.73
C LEU A 42 -13.41 21.01 2.01
N LEU A 43 -12.67 20.02 2.52
CA LEU A 43 -11.82 20.20 3.70
C LEU A 43 -10.68 21.16 3.44
N ASN A 44 -9.85 20.88 2.43
CA ASN A 44 -8.67 21.65 2.11
C ASN A 44 -8.49 21.73 0.58
N PRO A 45 -9.10 22.73 -0.07
CA PRO A 45 -9.05 22.85 -1.52
C PRO A 45 -7.62 23.08 -2.04
N LYS A 46 -6.73 23.69 -1.24
CA LYS A 46 -5.35 23.97 -1.66
C LYS A 46 -4.54 22.69 -1.89
N SER A 47 -4.79 21.66 -1.10
CA SER A 47 -4.07 20.38 -1.19
C SER A 47 -4.66 19.41 -2.23
N PHE A 48 -5.90 19.61 -2.67
CA PHE A 48 -6.64 18.65 -3.49
C PHE A 48 -7.24 19.27 -4.78
N GLN A 49 -6.63 20.33 -5.32
CA GLN A 49 -7.06 20.94 -6.59
C GLN A 49 -6.79 20.02 -7.79
N GLU A 50 -7.80 19.85 -8.66
CA GLU A 50 -7.66 19.10 -9.93
C GLU A 50 -7.03 19.94 -11.06
N THR A 51 -7.12 21.28 -10.99
CA THR A 51 -6.66 22.20 -12.05
C THR A 51 -6.02 23.46 -11.48
N LEU A 52 -4.89 23.87 -12.07
CA LEU A 52 -4.11 25.06 -11.69
C LEU A 52 -4.90 26.38 -11.83
N ASP A 53 -5.94 26.40 -12.68
CA ASP A 53 -6.80 27.57 -12.94
C ASP A 53 -7.95 27.74 -11.94
N SER A 54 -8.10 26.81 -10.98
CA SER A 54 -9.08 26.95 -9.92
C SER A 54 -8.74 28.14 -9.02
N PRO A 55 -9.73 28.95 -8.58
CA PRO A 55 -9.46 30.12 -7.76
C PRO A 55 -8.67 29.76 -6.50
N GLN A 56 -7.43 30.25 -6.40
CA GLN A 56 -6.49 29.94 -5.30
C GLN A 56 -6.97 30.42 -3.91
N ASN A 57 -8.03 31.23 -3.85
CA ASN A 57 -8.55 31.85 -2.63
C ASN A 57 -9.84 31.20 -2.10
N VAL A 58 -10.20 29.98 -2.54
CA VAL A 58 -11.31 29.25 -1.91
C VAL A 58 -10.86 28.77 -0.53
N LYS A 59 -11.56 29.23 0.52
CA LYS A 59 -11.36 28.75 1.89
C LYS A 59 -11.95 27.34 2.01
N GLY A 60 -11.19 26.43 2.60
CA GLY A 60 -11.68 25.11 2.99
C GLY A 60 -12.42 25.14 4.32
N LEU A 61 -13.06 24.03 4.67
CA LEU A 61 -13.72 23.87 5.97
C LEU A 61 -12.73 24.04 7.14
N VAL A 62 -11.48 23.58 6.97
CA VAL A 62 -10.44 23.68 8.00
C VAL A 62 -9.85 25.08 8.16
N ASP A 63 -10.09 25.98 7.20
CA ASP A 63 -9.68 27.39 7.28
C ASP A 63 -10.67 28.25 8.10
N LEU A 64 -11.78 27.66 8.56
CA LEU A 64 -12.80 28.32 9.38
C LEU A 64 -12.56 28.09 10.87
N ASP A 65 -13.03 29.01 11.71
CA ASP A 65 -13.10 28.79 13.15
C ASP A 65 -14.24 27.80 13.46
N LEU A 66 -13.88 26.52 13.55
CA LEU A 66 -14.81 25.43 13.83
C LEU A 66 -14.98 25.21 15.34
N ASP A 67 -16.21 24.94 15.78
CA ASP A 67 -16.48 24.51 17.15
C ASP A 67 -15.81 23.15 17.44
N GLU A 68 -15.42 22.91 18.70
CA GLU A 68 -14.72 21.69 19.14
C GLU A 68 -15.43 20.39 18.68
N MET A 69 -16.76 20.36 18.74
CA MET A 69 -17.55 19.21 18.33
C MET A 69 -17.42 18.89 16.83
N VAL A 70 -17.30 19.92 15.99
CA VAL A 70 -17.11 19.76 14.54
C VAL A 70 -15.70 19.25 14.25
N GLN A 71 -14.70 19.78 14.96
CA GLN A 71 -13.32 19.31 14.85
C GLN A 71 -13.19 17.84 15.26
N LEU A 72 -13.84 17.43 16.35
CA LEU A 72 -13.84 16.04 16.81
C LEU A 72 -14.46 15.09 15.78
N GLU A 73 -15.59 15.47 15.19
CA GLU A 73 -16.23 14.66 14.14
C GLU A 73 -15.33 14.51 12.91
N LEU A 74 -14.63 15.58 12.51
CA LEU A 74 -13.64 15.50 11.42
C LEU A 74 -12.51 14.53 11.77
N CYS A 75 -12.03 14.50 13.01
CA CYS A 75 -11.04 13.54 13.46
C CYS A 75 -11.53 12.09 13.36
N HIS A 76 -12.80 11.82 13.72
CA HIS A 76 -13.38 10.48 13.55
C HIS A 76 -13.41 10.07 12.08
N ILE A 77 -13.89 10.95 11.18
CA ILE A 77 -13.91 10.70 9.74
C ILE A 77 -12.49 10.42 9.21
N MET A 78 -11.49 11.21 9.63
CA MET A 78 -10.09 10.97 9.23
C MET A 78 -9.59 9.62 9.73
N ASN A 79 -9.93 9.22 10.95
CA ASN A 79 -9.55 7.92 11.49
C ASN A 79 -10.15 6.77 10.69
N HIS A 80 -11.44 6.84 10.36
CA HIS A 80 -12.09 5.83 9.51
C HIS A 80 -11.46 5.75 8.11
N LEU A 81 -11.07 6.88 7.51
CA LEU A 81 -10.35 6.89 6.24
C LEU A 81 -8.96 6.26 6.34
N CYS A 82 -8.25 6.44 7.45
CA CYS A 82 -6.98 5.76 7.72
C CYS A 82 -7.16 4.24 7.84
N ASP A 83 -8.23 3.80 8.52
CA ASP A 83 -8.57 2.38 8.64
C ASP A 83 -8.87 1.76 7.26
N LEU A 84 -9.60 2.47 6.39
CA LEU A 84 -9.86 2.03 5.02
C LEU A 84 -8.56 1.92 4.19
N GLN A 85 -7.63 2.87 4.33
CA GLN A 85 -6.31 2.76 3.66
C GLN A 85 -5.52 1.55 4.17
N LEU A 86 -5.55 1.29 5.49
CA LEU A 86 -4.89 0.13 6.07
C LEU A 86 -5.51 -1.17 5.55
N GLN A 87 -6.85 -1.24 5.49
CA GLN A 87 -7.56 -2.38 4.92
C GLN A 87 -7.13 -2.65 3.48
N GLY A 88 -7.15 -1.63 2.61
CA GLY A 88 -6.73 -1.79 1.21
C GLY A 88 -5.28 -2.27 1.06
N ARG A 89 -4.37 -1.86 1.95
CA ARG A 89 -2.99 -2.37 1.99
C ARG A 89 -2.94 -3.85 2.37
N VAL A 90 -3.72 -4.28 3.36
CA VAL A 90 -3.81 -5.69 3.78
C VAL A 90 -4.43 -6.53 2.67
N GLU A 91 -5.50 -6.07 2.03
CA GLU A 91 -6.13 -6.76 0.89
C GLU A 91 -5.16 -6.91 -0.29
N SER A 92 -4.40 -5.86 -0.61
CA SER A 92 -3.37 -5.91 -1.65
C SER A 92 -2.30 -6.96 -1.33
N LEU A 93 -1.88 -7.06 -0.07
CA LEU A 93 -0.92 -8.07 0.39
C LEU A 93 -1.48 -9.50 0.28
N ILE A 94 -2.74 -9.70 0.68
CA ILE A 94 -3.41 -11.00 0.58
C ILE A 94 -3.54 -11.43 -0.89
N ASN A 95 -4.07 -10.55 -1.74
CA ASN A 95 -4.22 -10.81 -3.18
C ASN A 95 -2.88 -11.10 -3.87
N PHE A 96 -1.83 -10.39 -3.46
CA PHE A 96 -0.48 -10.67 -3.93
C PHE A 96 0.02 -12.05 -3.47
N ALA A 97 -0.21 -12.42 -2.20
CA ALA A 97 0.20 -13.72 -1.66
C ALA A 97 -0.51 -14.91 -2.35
N GLU A 98 -1.76 -14.74 -2.81
CA GLU A 98 -2.48 -15.77 -3.58
C GLU A 98 -1.80 -16.11 -4.92
N THR A 99 -0.97 -15.22 -5.46
CA THR A 99 -0.22 -15.47 -6.71
C THR A 99 0.88 -16.53 -6.51
N PHE A 100 1.31 -16.78 -5.27
CA PHE A 100 2.35 -17.77 -4.94
C PHE A 100 1.76 -19.18 -4.82
N ASP A 101 1.49 -19.81 -5.96
CA ASP A 101 1.00 -21.20 -6.00
C ASP A 101 2.17 -22.21 -6.07
N GLN A 102 2.53 -22.78 -4.92
CA GLN A 102 3.55 -23.83 -4.82
C GLN A 102 3.15 -25.13 -5.53
N LEU A 103 1.86 -25.45 -5.62
CA LEU A 103 1.39 -26.67 -6.29
C LEU A 103 1.64 -26.57 -7.79
N ARG A 104 1.29 -25.42 -8.38
CA ARG A 104 1.55 -25.17 -9.80
C ARG A 104 3.03 -25.30 -10.13
N ARG A 105 3.91 -24.72 -9.30
CA ARG A 105 5.37 -24.83 -9.48
C ARG A 105 5.86 -26.27 -9.35
N TYR A 106 5.38 -27.01 -8.36
CA TYR A 106 5.73 -28.43 -8.21
C TYR A 106 5.38 -29.25 -9.47
N LEU A 107 4.19 -29.02 -10.04
CA LEU A 107 3.74 -29.68 -11.26
C LEU A 107 4.62 -29.31 -12.46
N GLU A 108 5.02 -28.04 -12.58
CA GLU A 108 5.91 -27.56 -13.64
C GLU A 108 7.29 -28.23 -13.57
N ILE A 109 7.89 -28.31 -12.38
CA ILE A 109 9.18 -29.00 -12.16
C ILE A 109 9.07 -30.49 -12.52
N LYS A 110 7.96 -31.14 -12.16
CA LYS A 110 7.74 -32.57 -12.46
C LYS A 110 7.53 -32.85 -13.94
N GLN A 111 6.97 -31.91 -14.69
CA GLN A 111 6.69 -32.05 -16.12
C GLN A 111 7.87 -31.65 -17.01
N THR A 112 8.81 -30.87 -16.48
CA THR A 112 10.01 -30.43 -17.20
C THR A 112 11.08 -31.51 -17.14
N ASP A 113 11.68 -31.85 -18.28
CA ASP A 113 12.81 -32.78 -18.34
C ASP A 113 14.10 -32.02 -18.00
N MET A 114 14.56 -32.19 -16.75
CA MET A 114 15.69 -31.45 -16.18
C MET A 114 16.72 -32.40 -15.54
N PRO A 115 18.03 -32.07 -15.56
CA PRO A 115 19.06 -32.92 -14.98
C PRO A 115 18.81 -33.22 -13.50
N SER A 116 19.14 -34.44 -13.06
CA SER A 116 18.90 -34.90 -11.68
C SER A 116 19.48 -33.98 -10.61
N ALA A 117 20.65 -33.36 -10.87
CA ALA A 117 21.27 -32.41 -9.96
C ALA A 117 20.43 -31.13 -9.79
N GLU A 118 19.88 -30.61 -10.89
CA GLU A 118 19.03 -29.41 -10.89
C GLU A 118 17.66 -29.71 -10.26
N ALA A 119 17.09 -30.89 -10.54
CA ALA A 119 15.85 -31.35 -9.92
C ALA A 119 16.00 -31.52 -8.39
N ALA A 120 17.12 -32.07 -7.93
CA ALA A 120 17.41 -32.22 -6.51
C ALA A 120 17.49 -30.86 -5.79
N ARG A 121 18.11 -29.85 -6.43
CA ARG A 121 18.18 -28.47 -5.91
C ARG A 121 16.80 -27.81 -5.85
N LYS A 122 16.07 -27.77 -6.97
CA LYS A 122 14.73 -27.14 -7.04
C LYS A 122 13.67 -27.81 -6.14
N THR A 123 13.86 -29.08 -5.77
CA THR A 123 12.90 -29.81 -4.92
C THR A 123 13.29 -29.90 -3.44
N LYS A 124 14.43 -29.33 -3.03
CA LYS A 124 14.94 -29.38 -1.65
C LYS A 124 13.92 -28.80 -0.65
N GLU A 125 13.25 -27.72 -1.04
CA GLU A 125 12.26 -27.02 -0.23
C GLU A 125 10.98 -27.81 0.04
N PHE A 126 10.53 -28.68 -0.88
CA PHE A 126 9.30 -29.49 -0.71
C PHE A 126 9.47 -30.58 0.35
N ARG A 127 10.71 -30.80 0.82
CA ARG A 127 11.04 -31.77 1.87
C ARG A 127 11.13 -31.11 3.25
N CYS A 128 11.05 -29.78 3.32
CA CYS A 128 11.17 -29.02 4.55
C CYS A 128 9.79 -28.78 5.20
N PRO A 129 9.72 -28.56 6.52
CA PRO A 129 8.52 -28.06 7.17
C PRO A 129 8.04 -26.73 6.58
N PRO A 130 6.74 -26.40 6.63
CA PRO A 130 6.19 -25.22 5.94
C PRO A 130 6.90 -23.90 6.26
N LYS A 131 7.31 -23.68 7.51
CA LYS A 131 8.01 -22.47 7.93
C LYS A 131 9.40 -22.34 7.29
N GLU A 132 10.16 -23.43 7.25
CA GLU A 132 11.49 -23.46 6.64
C GLU A 132 11.40 -23.37 5.12
N GLN A 133 10.38 -24.00 4.54
CA GLN A 133 10.09 -23.91 3.12
C GLN A 133 9.80 -22.46 2.71
N MET A 134 8.95 -21.75 3.45
CA MET A 134 8.68 -20.32 3.19
C MET A 134 9.94 -19.47 3.37
N LEU A 135 10.77 -19.73 4.39
CA LEU A 135 12.00 -18.99 4.59
C LEU A 135 12.96 -19.17 3.41
N LYS A 136 13.20 -20.42 2.98
CA LYS A 136 14.05 -20.71 1.81
C LYS A 136 13.54 -20.10 0.51
N LEU A 137 12.21 -19.96 0.39
CA LEU A 137 11.58 -19.31 -0.76
C LEU A 137 11.68 -17.80 -0.75
N LEU A 138 11.65 -17.22 0.45
CA LEU A 138 11.71 -15.76 0.66
C LEU A 138 13.15 -15.26 0.85
N ASP A 139 14.12 -16.16 1.06
CA ASP A 139 15.56 -15.85 1.15
C ASP A 139 16.21 -15.74 -0.22
N PHE A 140 15.60 -14.97 -1.13
CA PHE A 140 16.20 -14.59 -2.40
C PHE A 140 16.86 -13.22 -2.20
N LYS A 141 18.08 -13.24 -1.65
CA LYS A 141 18.89 -12.03 -1.44
C LYS A 141 19.11 -11.32 -2.79
N ALA A 142 19.07 -9.99 -2.76
CA ALA A 142 19.20 -9.12 -3.92
C ALA A 142 20.54 -9.32 -4.61
N ASP A 143 20.54 -9.65 -5.92
CA ASP A 143 21.53 -9.49 -7.02
C ASP A 143 23.03 -9.27 -6.73
N ARG A 144 23.54 -9.46 -5.52
CA ARG A 144 24.89 -9.07 -5.10
C ARG A 144 25.59 -10.03 -4.16
N ASP A 145 24.97 -11.17 -3.87
CA ASP A 145 25.62 -12.23 -3.13
C ASP A 145 25.69 -13.46 -4.05
N GLU A 146 26.82 -13.65 -4.73
CA GLU A 146 27.24 -14.96 -5.24
C GLU A 146 27.49 -15.85 -4.01
N GLN A 147 26.41 -16.29 -3.36
CA GLN A 147 26.49 -17.23 -2.25
C GLN A 147 26.66 -18.62 -2.85
N THR A 148 27.81 -19.21 -2.56
CA THR A 148 28.03 -20.63 -2.72
C THR A 148 27.35 -21.38 -1.59
N ASP A 149 26.63 -22.45 -1.91
CA ASP A 149 26.09 -23.39 -0.93
C ASP A 149 27.21 -24.03 -0.09
N GLU A 150 26.85 -24.85 0.91
CA GLU A 150 27.81 -25.59 1.76
C GLU A 150 28.77 -26.48 0.95
N GLU A 151 28.51 -26.69 -0.33
CA GLU A 151 29.26 -27.51 -1.28
C GLU A 151 30.10 -26.66 -2.27
N GLY A 152 30.08 -25.33 -2.15
CA GLY A 152 30.92 -24.44 -2.97
C GLY A 152 30.32 -24.06 -4.34
N GLU A 153 29.02 -24.29 -4.55
CA GLU A 153 28.33 -24.10 -5.83
C GLU A 153 27.33 -22.94 -5.76
N LEU A 154 27.14 -22.19 -6.86
CA LEU A 154 26.21 -21.05 -6.92
C LEU A 154 24.80 -21.46 -6.48
N GLU A 155 24.30 -20.82 -5.42
CA GLU A 155 22.96 -21.05 -4.88
C GLU A 155 21.91 -20.47 -5.83
N VAL A 156 21.34 -21.33 -6.68
CA VAL A 156 20.22 -20.97 -7.53
C VAL A 156 18.95 -20.96 -6.69
N SER A 157 18.35 -19.78 -6.50
CA SER A 157 17.06 -19.64 -5.82
C SER A 157 16.01 -20.56 -6.45
N ALA A 158 15.26 -21.28 -5.60
CA ALA A 158 14.17 -22.16 -6.04
C ALA A 158 12.93 -21.39 -6.53
N MET A 159 12.91 -20.07 -6.37
CA MET A 159 11.91 -19.18 -6.94
C MET A 159 12.36 -18.68 -8.32
N SER A 160 11.46 -18.72 -9.32
CA SER A 160 11.74 -18.17 -10.65
C SER A 160 12.12 -16.69 -10.59
N GLU A 161 13.05 -16.23 -11.43
CA GLU A 161 13.44 -14.80 -11.48
C GLU A 161 12.26 -13.86 -11.74
N PHE A 162 11.29 -14.29 -12.55
CA PHE A 162 10.07 -13.52 -12.79
C PHE A 162 9.33 -13.21 -11.47
N LEU A 163 9.08 -14.24 -10.66
CA LEU A 163 8.38 -14.10 -9.39
C LEU A 163 9.21 -13.34 -8.35
N GLN A 164 10.54 -13.50 -8.36
CA GLN A 164 11.43 -12.68 -7.55
C GLN A 164 11.31 -11.19 -7.90
N ARG A 165 11.35 -10.84 -9.19
CA ARG A 165 11.20 -9.46 -9.66
C ARG A 165 9.86 -8.87 -9.25
N VAL A 166 8.78 -9.61 -9.46
CA VAL A 166 7.41 -9.21 -9.09
C VAL A 166 7.31 -8.95 -7.58
N LEU A 167 7.94 -9.80 -6.75
CA LEU A 167 7.99 -9.61 -5.30
C LEU A 167 8.80 -8.39 -4.86
N ARG A 168 9.95 -8.13 -5.51
CA ARG A 168 10.74 -6.91 -5.25
C ARG A 168 9.98 -5.66 -5.63
N GLU A 169 9.35 -5.65 -6.80
CA GLU A 169 8.55 -4.53 -7.28
C GLU A 169 7.37 -4.24 -6.35
N PHE A 170 6.64 -5.29 -5.94
CA PHE A 170 5.57 -5.18 -4.96
C PHE A 170 6.07 -4.59 -3.63
N HIS A 171 7.20 -5.08 -3.10
CA HIS A 171 7.82 -4.55 -1.89
C HIS A 171 8.19 -3.07 -2.03
N CYS A 172 8.86 -2.67 -3.11
CA CYS A 172 9.21 -1.28 -3.37
C CYS A 172 7.97 -0.38 -3.44
N ASN A 173 6.92 -0.82 -4.12
CA ASN A 173 5.66 -0.08 -4.19
C ASN A 173 5.02 0.06 -2.81
N MET A 174 4.95 -1.03 -2.02
CA MET A 174 4.43 -1.01 -0.66
C MET A 174 5.18 -0.05 0.26
N VAL A 175 6.52 -0.07 0.23
CA VAL A 175 7.36 0.83 1.03
C VAL A 175 7.11 2.30 0.67
N LYS A 176 7.00 2.61 -0.64
CA LYS A 176 6.64 3.94 -1.13
C LYS A 176 5.26 4.38 -0.63
N PHE A 177 4.25 3.52 -0.70
CA PHE A 177 2.88 3.82 -0.24
C PHE A 177 2.76 4.01 1.28
N ILE A 178 3.65 3.40 2.07
CA ILE A 178 3.70 3.57 3.53
C ILE A 178 4.30 4.94 3.92
N GLY A 179 4.95 5.64 2.98
CA GLY A 179 5.58 6.93 3.24
C GLY A 179 7.00 6.83 3.79
N ASN A 180 7.63 5.66 3.70
CA ASN A 180 9.05 5.54 3.97
C ASN A 180 9.81 6.25 2.85
N SER A 181 10.59 7.27 3.20
CA SER A 181 11.48 7.94 2.26
C SER A 181 12.53 6.95 1.81
N ASP A 182 12.61 6.66 0.51
CA ASP A 182 13.67 5.83 -0.06
C ASP A 182 15.01 6.54 0.19
N LYS A 183 15.72 6.16 1.26
CA LYS A 183 17.07 6.68 1.59
C LYS A 183 18.16 6.12 0.67
N ASN A 184 17.80 5.39 -0.39
CA ASN A 184 18.72 4.61 -1.21
C ASN A 184 19.02 5.22 -2.59
N ASP A 185 18.42 6.36 -2.96
CA ASP A 185 18.76 7.03 -4.23
C ASP A 185 20.11 7.78 -4.20
N ASP A 186 20.69 8.02 -3.03
CA ASP A 186 21.96 8.77 -2.90
C ASP A 186 23.22 7.92 -3.13
N ASN A 187 23.13 6.58 -3.23
CA ASN A 187 24.31 5.71 -3.24
C ASN A 187 24.63 5.05 -4.59
N TYR A 188 23.88 5.37 -5.66
CA TYR A 188 24.19 4.91 -7.04
C TYR A 188 24.86 5.98 -7.91
N SER A 189 24.91 7.23 -7.44
CA SER A 189 25.53 8.35 -8.18
C SER A 189 27.02 8.55 -7.88
N ALA A 190 27.60 7.76 -6.96
CA ALA A 190 28.95 8.01 -6.44
C ALA A 190 30.06 7.08 -6.96
N ASN A 191 29.78 6.18 -7.90
CA ASN A 191 30.79 5.27 -8.47
C ASN A 191 30.86 5.33 -10.00
N VAL A 192 30.90 6.54 -10.55
CA VAL A 192 31.44 6.79 -11.90
C VAL A 192 32.41 7.96 -11.80
N GLU A 193 33.62 7.66 -11.33
CA GLU A 193 34.86 8.34 -11.75
C GLU A 193 35.80 7.30 -12.32
#